data_AF-A0A0L9UCE5-F1
#
_entry.id   AF-A0A0L9UCE5-F1
#
_cell.length_a   1.000
_cell.length_b   1.000
_cell.length_c   1.000
_cell.angle_alpha   90.00
_cell.angle_beta   90.00
_cell.angle_gamma   90.00
#
_symmetry.space_group_name_H-M   'P 1'
#
loop_
_entity.id
_entity.type
_entity.pdbx_description
1 polymer ?
#
loop_
_entity_poly.entity_id
_entity_poly.type
_entity_poly.pdbx_seq_one_letter_code
_entity_poly.pdbx_strand_id
1 'polypeptide(L)' 'MFHVIEGDGDDIHSALIEWTGLRTVPNVFIGGKHIGGCDTVLEKHKTEQLVPLLNDAGAIANNSAQL' A
#
# COMPACT_ATOMS: atom_id res chain seq x y z
N MET A 1 -12.11 -4.42 9.78
CA MET A 1 -11.16 -4.89 10.82
C MET A 1 -10.54 -6.17 10.30
N PHE A 2 -9.24 -6.19 9.99
CA PHE A 2 -8.55 -7.41 9.57
C PHE A 2 -8.19 -8.19 10.84
N HIS A 3 -8.80 -9.35 11.05
CA HIS A 3 -8.39 -10.30 12.09
C HIS A 3 -7.22 -11.10 11.49
N VAL A 4 -6.01 -10.90 12.00
CA VAL A 4 -4.86 -11.75 11.66
C VAL A 4 -4.74 -12.75 12.79
N ILE A 5 -5.09 -14.00 12.52
CA ILE A 5 -4.94 -15.13 13.45
C ILE A 5 -3.70 -15.90 13.00
N GLU A 6 -2.84 -16.32 13.93
CA GLU A 6 -1.68 -17.15 13.59
C GLU A 6 -2.14 -18.45 12.91
N GLY A 7 -1.85 -18.60 11.62
CA GLY A 7 -2.24 -19.75 10.81
C GLY A 7 -2.93 -19.40 9.48
N ASP A 8 -3.60 -18.25 9.40
CA ASP A 8 -4.45 -17.89 8.23
C ASP A 8 -3.65 -17.25 7.07
N GLY A 9 -2.33 -17.40 7.07
CA GLY A 9 -1.45 -16.74 6.09
C GLY A 9 -1.77 -17.14 4.65
N ASP A 10 -2.04 -18.42 4.41
CA ASP A 10 -2.40 -18.95 3.08
C ASP A 10 -3.76 -18.44 2.61
N ASP A 11 -4.75 -18.34 3.51
CA ASP A 11 -6.09 -17.83 3.19
C ASP A 11 -6.04 -16.33 2.88
N ILE A 12 -5.31 -15.56 3.69
CA ILE A 12 -5.09 -14.12 3.44
C ILE A 12 -4.34 -13.92 2.13
N HIS A 13 -3.30 -14.71 1.87
CA HIS A 13 -2.54 -14.63 0.62
C HIS A 13 -3.41 -14.98 -0.60
N SER A 14 -4.25 -16.01 -0.49
CA SER A 14 -5.18 -16.41 -1.55
C SER A 14 -6.21 -15.32 -1.83
N ALA A 15 -6.80 -14.73 -0.78
CA ALA A 15 -7.71 -13.60 -0.91
C ALA A 15 -7.04 -12.37 -1.53
N LEU A 16 -5.79 -12.07 -1.15
CA LEU A 16 -5.02 -10.99 -1.77
C LEU A 16 -4.80 -11.24 -3.25
N ILE A 17 -4.43 -12.46 -3.66
CA ILE A 17 -4.28 -12.82 -5.08
C ILE A 17 -5.60 -12.63 -5.82
N GLU A 18 -6.72 -13.08 -5.26
CA GLU A 18 -8.03 -12.94 -5.88
C GLU A 18 -8.42 -11.47 -6.06
N TRP A 19 -8.17 -10.64 -5.04
CA TRP A 19 -8.58 -9.23 -5.04
C TRP A 19 -7.64 -8.32 -5.84
N THR A 20 -6.35 -8.58 -5.82
CA THR A 20 -5.33 -7.69 -6.40
C THR A 20 -4.66 -8.23 -7.65
N GLY A 21 -4.75 -9.54 -7.87
CA GLY A 21 -3.99 -10.27 -8.90
C GLY A 21 -2.51 -10.48 -8.55
N LEU A 22 -2.02 -9.93 -7.42
CA LEU A 22 -0.60 -9.95 -7.09
C LEU A 22 -0.23 -11.14 -6.21
N ARG A 23 0.61 -12.02 -6.75
CA ARG A 23 1.09 -13.27 -6.13
C ARG A 23 2.20 -13.07 -5.10
N THR A 24 2.81 -11.91 -5.04
CA THR A 24 3.99 -11.66 -4.22
C THR A 24 3.68 -10.71 -3.08
N VAL A 25 4.38 -10.89 -1.96
CA VAL A 25 4.44 -9.89 -0.91
C VAL A 25 5.67 -9.00 -1.13
N PRO A 26 5.58 -7.70 -0.80
CA PRO A 26 4.42 -7.01 -0.22
C PRO A 26 3.31 -6.70 -1.23
N ASN A 27 2.04 -6.75 -0.79
CA ASN A 27 0.90 -6.08 -1.43
C ASN A 27 0.65 -4.76 -0.68
N VAL A 28 0.74 -3.61 -1.35
CA VAL A 28 0.68 -2.29 -0.70
C VAL A 28 -0.64 -1.60 -1.01
N PHE A 29 -1.25 -1.03 0.03
CA PHE A 29 -2.48 -0.26 -0.04
C PHE A 29 -2.29 1.11 0.60
N ILE A 30 -2.81 2.16 -0.03
CA ILE A 30 -2.80 3.54 0.51
C ILE A 30 -4.22 4.10 0.40
N GLY A 31 -4.76 4.62 1.51
CA GLY A 31 -6.14 5.12 1.55
C GLY A 31 -7.19 4.07 1.17
N GLY A 32 -6.93 2.78 1.44
CA GLY A 32 -7.80 1.67 1.07
C GLY A 32 -7.74 1.24 -0.40
N LYS A 33 -6.89 1.87 -1.22
CA LYS A 33 -6.70 1.51 -2.64
C LYS A 33 -5.46 0.65 -2.82
N HIS A 34 -5.56 -0.41 -3.62
CA HIS A 34 -4.41 -1.24 -3.98
C HIS A 34 -3.45 -0.44 -4.88
N ILE A 35 -2.18 -0.39 -4.49
CA ILE A 35 -1.12 0.35 -5.19
C ILE A 35 -0.21 -0.57 -6.00
N GLY A 36 0.05 -1.78 -5.51
CA GLY A 36 0.93 -2.76 -6.14
C GLY A 36 1.97 -3.32 -5.17
N GLY A 37 3.08 -3.79 -5.73
CA GLY A 37 4.22 -4.32 -4.97
C GLY A 37 5.28 -3.27 -4.63
N CYS A 38 6.43 -3.74 -4.12
CA CYS A 38 7.56 -2.88 -3.76
C CYS A 38 8.03 -2.01 -4.95
N ASP A 39 8.20 -2.62 -6.14
CA ASP A 39 8.68 -1.91 -7.33
C ASP A 39 7.77 -0.74 -7.73
N THR A 40 6.45 -0.95 -7.66
CA THR A 40 5.46 0.08 -7.97
C THR A 40 5.54 1.24 -6.98
N VAL A 41 5.74 0.95 -5.69
CA VAL A 41 5.91 2.00 -4.67
C VAL A 41 7.20 2.78 -4.89
N LEU A 42 8.30 2.10 -5.22
CA LEU A 42 9.59 2.73 -5.52
C LEU A 42 9.52 3.59 -6.77
N GLU A 43 8.82 3.14 -7.82
CA GLU A 43 8.57 3.95 -9.02
C GLU A 43 7.76 5.20 -8.69
N LYS A 44 6.68 5.07 -7.91
CA LYS A 44 5.88 6.21 -7.46
C LYS A 44 6.67 7.19 -6.61
N HIS A 45 7.63 6.71 -5.82
CA HIS A 45 8.56 7.59 -5.10
C HIS A 45 9.49 8.34 -6.06
N LYS A 46 10.12 7.62 -7.00
CA LYS A 46 11.04 8.21 -8.01
C LYS A 46 10.36 9.23 -8.92
N THR A 47 9.06 9.06 -9.17
CA THR A 47 8.25 9.94 -10.02
C THR A 47 7.44 10.96 -9.21
N GLU A 48 7.75 11.14 -7.93
CA GLU A 48 7.13 12.12 -7.02
C GLU A 48 5.61 11.95 -6.81
N GLN A 49 5.03 10.82 -7.25
CA GLN A 49 3.61 10.49 -7.11
C GLN A 49 3.25 9.91 -5.74
N LEU A 50 4.23 9.39 -4.99
CA LEU A 50 3.96 8.75 -3.71
C LEU A 50 3.51 9.75 -2.63
N VAL A 51 4.15 10.92 -2.56
CA VAL A 51 3.82 11.95 -1.56
C VAL A 51 2.38 12.46 -1.71
N PRO A 52 1.89 12.82 -2.91
CA PRO A 52 0.48 13.13 -3.14
C PRO A 52 -0.49 12.06 -2.62
N LEU A 53 -0.23 10.77 -2.91
CA LEU A 53 -1.07 9.67 -2.44
C LEU A 53 -1.12 9.57 -0.91
N LEU A 54 0.01 9.80 -0.24
CA LEU A 54 0.10 9.79 1.22
C LEU A 54 -0.62 10.99 1.85
N ASN A 55 -0.53 12.17 1.23
CA ASN A 55 -1.28 13.36 1.64
C ASN A 55 -2.79 13.15 1.52
N ASP A 56 -3.26 12.64 0.37
CA ASP A 56 -4.67 12.34 0.14
C ASP A 56 -5.22 11.31 1.14
N ALA A 57 -4.38 10.37 1.56
CA ALA A 57 -4.71 9.39 2.60
C ALA A 57 -4.60 9.94 4.03
N GLY A 58 -4.13 11.18 4.22
CA GLY A 58 -3.87 11.77 5.54
C GLY A 58 -2.77 11.04 6.32
N ALA A 59 -1.87 10.33 5.63
CA ALA A 59 -0.86 9.47 6.24
C ALA A 59 0.41 10.21 6.68
N ILE A 60 0.60 11.45 6.21
CA ILE A 60 1.72 12.31 6.57
C ILE A 60 1.21 13.70 6.94
N ALA A 61 1.93 14.38 7.84
CA ALA A 61 1.64 15.77 8.17
C ALA A 61 2.02 16.67 6.99
N ASN A 62 1.14 17.61 6.65
CA ASN A 62 1.47 18.70 5.73
C ASN A 62 2.47 19.64 6.44
N ASN A 63 3.76 19.32 6.40
CA ASN A 63 4.79 20.25 6.81
C ASN A 63 4.94 21.31 5.72
N SER A 64 4.09 22.35 5.75
CA SER A 64 4.28 23.61 5.01
C SER A 64 5.53 24.39 5.47
N ALA A 65 6.43 23.76 6.22
CA ALA A 65 7.69 24.33 6.70
C ALA A 65 8.81 24.07 5.71
N GLN A 66 8.69 24.66 4.52
CA GLN A 66 9.82 25.08 3.71
C GLN A 66 9.39 26.38 3.02
N LEU A 67 9.61 27.48 3.75
CA LEU A 67 9.83 28.81 3.17
C LEU A 67 11.24 28.86 2.59
#